data_AF-A0A5C1AI40-F1
#
_entry.id   AF-A0A5C1AI40-F1
#
_cell.length_a   1.000
_cell.length_b   1.000
_cell.length_c   1.000
_cell.angle_alpha   90.00
_cell.angle_beta   90.00
_cell.angle_gamma   90.00
#
_symmetry.space_group_name_H-M   'P 1'
#
loop_
_entity.id
_entity.type
_entity.pdbx_description
1 polymer ?
#
loop_
_entity_poly.entity_id
_entity_poly.type
_entity_poly.pdbx_seq_one_letter_code
_entity_poly.pdbx_strand_id
1 'polypeptide(L)' 'MEKVAWEPPKIVVRIERHEATMMGSSRAEVQEWTIDLEHRTKTVQVELINVFRSDK' A
#
# COMPACT_ATOMS: atom_id res chain seq x y z
N MET A 1 -1.27 38.00 -18.02
CA MET A 1 -0.09 37.23 -17.58
C MET A 1 -0.61 36.06 -16.76
N GLU A 2 -0.45 34.84 -17.26
CA GLU A 2 -0.92 33.65 -16.55
C GLU A 2 -0.01 33.36 -15.34
N LYS A 3 -0.62 32.95 -14.22
CA LYS A 3 0.12 32.55 -13.02
C LYS A 3 0.29 31.03 -13.07
N VAL A 4 1.54 30.57 -13.10
CA VAL A 4 1.85 29.14 -12.90
C VAL A 4 1.61 28.83 -11.43
N ALA A 5 0.65 27.95 -11.14
CA ALA A 5 0.39 27.42 -9.83
C ALA A 5 0.79 25.94 -9.82
N TRP A 6 1.51 25.52 -8.79
CA TRP A 6 1.87 24.12 -8.55
C TRP A 6 1.25 23.69 -7.23
N GLU A 7 0.45 22.64 -7.26
CA GLU A 7 -0.13 21.99 -6.09
C GLU A 7 0.50 20.59 -6.00
N PRO A 8 1.48 20.35 -5.10
CA PRO A 8 2.15 19.07 -5.03
C PRO A 8 1.16 17.93 -4.72
N PRO A 9 1.20 16.83 -5.47
CA PRO A 9 0.29 15.73 -5.24
C PRO A 9 0.69 14.91 -4.01
N LYS A 10 -0.29 14.19 -3.46
CA LYS A 10 -0.05 13.03 -2.59
C LYS A 10 0.01 11.77 -3.46
N ILE A 11 1.04 10.97 -3.30
CA ILE A 11 1.20 9.70 -4.02
C ILE A 11 0.81 8.57 -3.08
N VAL A 12 -0.13 7.73 -3.50
CA VAL A 12 -0.55 6.54 -2.75
C VAL A 12 -0.03 5.31 -3.48
N VAL A 13 0.71 4.44 -2.78
CA VAL A 13 1.23 3.18 -3.31
C VAL A 13 0.72 2.04 -2.44
N ARG A 14 0.02 1.09 -3.08
CA ARG A 14 -0.45 -0.14 -2.44
C ARG A 14 0.44 -1.30 -2.87
N ILE A 15 1.00 -2.00 -1.90
CA ILE A 15 1.90 -3.14 -2.12
C ILE A 15 1.25 -4.35 -1.48
N GLU A 16 0.96 -5.36 -2.29
CA GLU A 16 0.43 -6.65 -1.81
C GLU A 16 1.55 -7.68 -1.88
N ARG A 17 1.99 -8.16 -0.72
CA ARG A 17 2.99 -9.22 -0.58
C ARG A 17 2.28 -10.50 -0.22
N HIS A 18 2.21 -11.41 -1.17
CA HIS A 18 1.73 -12.76 -0.93
C HIS A 18 2.92 -13.57 -0.40
N GLU A 19 2.99 -13.78 0.91
CA GLU A 19 4.02 -14.65 1.46
C GLU A 19 3.76 -16.10 1.06
N ALA A 20 4.84 -16.87 0.90
CA ALA A 20 4.77 -18.26 0.46
C ALA A 20 3.97 -19.11 1.45
N THR A 21 3.16 -20.01 0.91
CA THR A 21 2.26 -20.93 1.61
C THR A 21 2.97 -21.64 2.77
N MET A 22 2.59 -21.36 4.02
CA MET A 22 2.99 -22.17 5.17
C MET A 22 1.77 -22.96 5.66
N MET A 23 1.85 -24.29 5.57
CA MET A 23 0.91 -25.26 6.16
C MET A 23 -0.59 -24.85 6.08
N GLY A 24 -1.17 -24.81 4.88
CA GLY A 24 -2.62 -24.69 4.70
C GLY A 24 -3.24 -23.30 4.90
N SER A 25 -2.42 -22.27 5.22
CA SER A 25 -2.86 -20.87 5.21
C SER A 25 -1.84 -20.02 4.45
N SER A 26 -2.30 -19.18 3.53
CA SER A 26 -1.46 -18.14 2.95
C SER A 26 -1.74 -16.85 3.71
N ARG A 27 -0.72 -16.21 4.29
CA ARG A 27 -0.85 -14.83 4.78
C ARG A 27 -0.41 -13.90 3.66
N ALA A 28 -1.18 -12.84 3.43
CA ALA A 28 -0.73 -11.75 2.61
C ALA A 28 -0.59 -10.49 3.47
N GLU A 29 0.48 -9.75 3.24
CA GLU A 29 0.70 -8.45 3.84
C GLU A 29 0.32 -7.39 2.81
N VAL A 30 -0.61 -6.52 3.18
CA VAL A 30 -0.99 -5.36 2.39
C VAL A 30 -0.39 -4.14 3.05
N GLN A 31 0.45 -3.42 2.32
CA GLN A 31 0.98 -2.13 2.75
C GLN A 31 0.37 -1.02 1.92
N GLU A 32 -0.09 0.04 2.58
CA GLU A 32 -0.45 1.30 1.94
C GLU A 32 0.51 2.40 2.38
N TRP A 33 1.21 2.97 1.40
CA TRP A 33 2.13 4.07 1.58
C TRP A 33 1.47 5.35 1.05
N THR A 34 1.41 6.38 1.88
CA THR A 34 1.03 7.73 1.45
C THR A 34 2.26 8.62 1.51
N ILE A 35 2.64 9.20 0.38
CA ILE A 35 3.77 10.13 0.24
C ILE A 35 3.22 11.52 0.02
N ASP A 36 3.52 12.43 0.93
CA ASP A 36 3.13 13.84 0.84
C ASP A 36 4.33 14.66 0.33
N LEU A 37 4.25 15.12 -0.92
CA LEU A 37 5.35 15.86 -1.56
C LEU A 37 5.47 17.30 -1.07
N GLU A 38 4.39 17.89 -0.55
CA GLU A 38 4.39 19.22 0.05
C GLU A 38 5.20 19.18 1.35
N HIS A 39 4.85 18.27 2.26
CA HIS A 39 5.46 18.17 3.58
C HIS A 39 6.73 17.31 3.61
N ARG A 40 7.06 16.63 2.50
CA ARG A 40 8.17 15.66 2.39
C ARG A 40 8.08 14.55 3.45
N THR A 41 6.88 14.11 3.74
CA THR A 41 6.62 13.05 4.71
C THR A 41 6.08 11.81 4.03
N LYS A 42 6.14 10.70 4.76
CA LYS A 42 5.50 9.45 4.36
C LYS A 42 4.82 8.80 5.55
N THR A 43 3.67 8.21 5.33
CA THR A 43 2.99 7.32 6.28
C THR A 43 2.85 5.95 5.66
N VAL A 44 2.87 4.91 6.49
CA VAL A 44 2.68 3.52 6.07
C VAL A 44 1.65 2.87 7.00
N GLN A 45 0.69 2.18 6.39
CA GLN A 45 -0.24 1.29 7.08
C GLN A 45 0.04 -0.13 6.61
N VAL A 46 0.09 -1.08 7.54
CA VAL A 46 0.36 -2.49 7.24
C VAL A 46 -0.78 -3.33 7.80
N GLU A 47 -1.37 -4.17 6.95
CA GLU A 47 -2.43 -5.10 7.30
C GLU A 47 -2.01 -6.53 6.93
N LEU A 48 -2.22 -7.46 7.86
CA LEU A 48 -2.03 -8.89 7.61
C LEU A 48 -3.39 -9.53 7.34
N ILE A 49 -3.59 -10.03 6.12
CA ILE A 49 -4.82 -10.70 5.73
C ILE A 49 -4.59 -12.22 5.62
N ASN A 50 -5.55 -12.99 6.10
CA ASN A 50 -5.58 -14.44 5.88
C ASN A 50 -6.19 -14.74 4.51
N VAL A 51 -5.43 -15.42 3.65
CA VAL A 51 -5.87 -15.91 2.35
C VAL A 51 -6.19 -17.40 2.50
N PHE A 52 -7.48 -17.71 2.67
CA PHE A 52 -7.97 -19.08 2.66
C PHE A 52 -8.23 -19.51 1.21
N ARG A 53 -7.55 -20.56 0.74
CA ARG A 53 -8.00 -21.27 -0.46
C ARG A 53 -9.24 -22.08 -0.09
N SER A 54 -10.36 -21.78 -0.75
CA SER A 54 -11.52 -22.66 -0.76
C SER A 54 -11.22 -23.82 -1.71
N ASP A 55 -10.48 -24.82 -1.24
CA ASP A 55 -10.33 -26.07 -1.98
C ASP A 55 -11.68 -26.81 -1.93
N LYS A 56 -12.21 -27.13 -3.12
CA LYS A 56 -13.40 -27.96 -3.32
C LYS A 56 -13.06 -29.44 -3.17
#